data_AF-A0A3P8N6L4-F1
#
_entry.id   AF-A0A3P8N6L4-F1
#
_cell.length_a   1.000
_cell.length_b   1.000
_cell.length_c   1.000
_cell.angle_alpha   90.00
_cell.angle_beta   90.00
_cell.angle_gamma   90.00
#
_symmetry.space_group_name_H-M   'P 1'
#
loop_
_entity.id
_entity.type
_entity.pdbx_description
1 polymer ?
#
loop_
_entity_poly.entity_id
_entity_poly.type
_entity_poly.pdbx_seq_one_letter_code
_entity_poly.pdbx_strand_id
1 'polypeptide(L)'
;MHITQMSITLDMEESGDLYDVRETNDPSSWEDQHHQCLQDVAKVERLRRKIKYYFMNPCEKYHARGRKPWKLILQIIKIAIITIQLVLFGLSNQMVVTFKDENLMTFKHLFLKDYVDGGIAPYALYRQADVYDHIEYVIQQYRLLHNITLSNHEYEEKHSVYTPLLLCQEFYRNGTIYPSNETFEIDAHVDTAHVPALSSRLISVKITFVLKAINLQTVRHRELPDCYDFTLIITFNNQAHSGQIKVDLENEVDINECRQWKVTGAYGRSIYLTVLFDCLIIIMCIISFALCTRSVITGIQLQLEYSRYCRKHFSKELSWSDKLEFVNSWYILIIVSDTLTIIGSLLKIAIQTKVITFYYDVCSIFLGTGTMFVWMGVIRYMGYFKKYNILILTLRAAFPNVIRFICCAGIIYLSYCFCGWIVLGPYHEKFRTLNTVSECLFSLINGDDMFPTFKNMQQKNSLVWMFSRVYLYTFVSLFIYMILSLFITLITDTYDTIKQQSGTPTSELQRFLSECKDLPNSGAYRLDKNNSCFLNCFNNR
;
A
#
# COMPACT_ATOMS: atom_id res chain seq x y z
N MET A 1 96.22 69.78 -0.80
CA MET A 1 95.02 68.96 -0.46
C MET A 1 95.42 68.13 0.75
N HIS A 2 94.90 68.49 1.93
CA HIS A 2 95.42 68.06 3.24
C HIS A 2 94.48 67.06 3.93
N ILE A 3 95.10 66.15 4.66
CA ILE A 3 94.56 65.12 5.57
C ILE A 3 94.07 65.75 6.88
N THR A 4 92.99 65.23 7.49
CA THR A 4 92.86 64.92 8.94
C THR A 4 91.44 64.47 9.30
N GLN A 5 91.29 63.42 10.12
CA GLN A 5 90.35 63.46 11.25
C GLN A 5 90.66 62.40 12.31
N MET A 6 90.31 62.77 13.54
CA MET A 6 90.89 62.40 14.82
C MET A 6 89.79 61.79 15.72
N SER A 7 90.16 60.80 16.50
CA SER A 7 89.36 60.02 17.45
C SER A 7 89.29 60.66 18.85
N ILE A 8 88.15 60.58 19.55
CA ILE A 8 88.04 60.79 21.01
C ILE A 8 86.92 59.89 21.60
N THR A 9 87.22 59.27 22.74
CA THR A 9 86.32 58.62 23.72
C THR A 9 86.62 59.20 25.11
N LEU A 10 85.61 59.44 25.96
CA LEU A 10 85.62 59.22 27.43
C LEU A 10 84.29 59.66 28.10
N ASP A 11 84.01 59.01 29.23
CA ASP A 11 82.73 58.81 29.96
C ASP A 11 82.33 59.85 31.05
N MET A 12 81.14 59.59 31.65
CA MET A 12 80.58 59.93 32.99
C MET A 12 79.88 61.30 33.18
N GLU A 13 78.54 61.33 33.37
CA GLU A 13 77.67 61.36 34.60
C GLU A 13 76.88 62.70 34.55
N GLU A 14 75.59 62.89 34.87
CA GLU A 14 74.88 62.65 36.14
C GLU A 14 73.36 63.00 36.02
N SER A 15 72.49 62.26 36.75
CA SER A 15 71.18 62.58 37.37
C SER A 15 69.94 63.13 36.60
N GLY A 16 68.76 62.55 36.90
CA GLY A 16 67.44 63.18 36.65
C GLY A 16 66.20 62.26 36.55
N ASP A 17 65.82 61.58 37.65
CA ASP A 17 64.47 61.23 38.14
C ASP A 17 63.20 61.11 37.21
N LEU A 18 62.55 59.93 37.31
CA LEU A 18 61.13 59.67 37.67
C LEU A 18 60.01 59.42 36.60
N TYR A 19 59.25 58.33 36.89
CA TYR A 19 57.95 57.83 36.35
C TYR A 19 57.97 57.06 35.00
N ASP A 20 57.37 55.88 34.81
CA ASP A 20 56.33 55.13 35.53
C ASP A 20 56.44 53.62 35.13
N VAL A 21 56.38 52.70 36.10
CA VAL A 21 56.32 51.24 35.85
C VAL A 21 54.87 50.80 36.02
N ARG A 22 54.23 50.39 34.93
CA ARG A 22 53.01 49.56 34.98
C ARG A 22 53.34 48.16 34.48
N GLU A 23 53.24 47.21 35.40
CA GLU A 23 53.25 45.77 35.14
C GLU A 23 52.20 45.41 34.08
N THR A 24 52.64 44.77 32.99
CA THR A 24 51.79 43.96 32.12
C THR A 24 51.83 42.52 32.61
N ASN A 25 50.82 42.13 33.40
CA ASN A 25 50.41 40.74 33.53
C ASN A 25 49.40 40.43 32.42
N ASP A 26 49.87 39.96 31.27
CA ASP A 26 49.01 39.29 30.26
C ASP A 26 48.97 37.79 30.59
N PRO A 27 47.80 37.18 30.86
CA PRO A 27 47.67 35.73 30.85
C PRO A 27 47.89 35.19 29.43
N SER A 28 48.68 34.14 29.32
CA SER A 28 49.17 33.56 28.07
C SER A 28 48.07 33.05 27.14
N SER A 29 48.05 33.53 25.90
CA SER A 29 47.16 33.04 24.81
C SER A 29 47.29 31.55 24.48
N TRP A 30 48.35 30.90 24.99
CA TRP A 30 48.60 29.47 24.85
C TRP A 30 47.69 28.60 25.72
N GLU A 31 47.33 29.03 26.93
CA GLU A 31 46.40 28.31 27.81
C GLU A 31 44.97 28.35 27.27
N ASP A 32 44.55 29.51 26.73
CA ASP A 32 43.26 29.68 26.06
C ASP A 32 43.15 28.83 24.79
N GLN A 33 44.21 28.78 23.96
CA GLN A 33 44.24 27.90 22.77
C GLN A 33 44.20 26.42 23.15
N HIS A 34 44.88 26.01 24.22
CA HIS A 34 44.87 24.61 24.68
C HIS A 34 43.49 24.21 25.25
N HIS A 35 42.86 25.09 26.03
CA HIS A 35 41.50 24.89 26.53
C HIS A 35 40.46 24.82 25.40
N GLN A 36 40.62 25.65 24.36
CA GLN A 36 39.72 25.68 23.21
C GLN A 36 39.88 24.44 22.33
N CYS A 37 41.10 23.94 22.16
CA CYS A 37 41.40 22.67 21.49
C CYS A 37 40.79 21.47 22.25
N LEU A 38 40.99 21.40 23.58
CA LEU A 38 40.39 20.36 24.43
C LEU A 38 38.85 20.39 24.42
N GLN A 39 38.25 21.59 24.43
CA GLN A 39 36.81 21.74 24.31
C GLN A 39 36.27 21.27 22.95
N ASP A 40 36.98 21.53 21.86
CA ASP A 40 36.55 21.11 20.53
C ASP A 40 36.70 19.60 20.33
N VAL A 41 37.76 18.97 20.84
CA VAL A 41 37.88 17.50 20.87
C VAL A 41 36.74 16.86 21.69
N ALA A 42 36.42 17.41 22.86
CA ALA A 42 35.31 16.91 23.69
C ALA A 42 33.93 17.07 23.01
N LYS A 43 33.71 18.16 22.25
CA LYS A 43 32.48 18.37 21.46
C LYS A 43 32.35 17.34 20.34
N VAL A 44 33.45 17.02 19.65
CA VAL A 44 33.48 15.99 18.59
C VAL A 44 33.17 14.61 19.17
N GLU A 45 33.81 14.24 20.29
CA GLU A 45 33.56 12.98 20.98
C GLU A 45 32.08 12.85 21.41
N ARG A 46 31.50 13.93 21.92
CA ARG A 46 30.08 13.99 22.30
C ARG A 46 29.16 13.84 21.09
N LEU A 47 29.45 14.50 19.97
CA LEU A 47 28.68 14.34 18.73
C LEU A 47 28.76 12.90 18.21
N ARG A 48 29.97 12.32 18.20
CA ARG A 48 30.22 10.94 17.80
C ARG A 48 29.44 9.95 18.67
N ARG A 49 29.43 10.12 20.00
CA ARG A 49 28.62 9.31 20.93
C ARG A 49 27.12 9.47 20.70
N LYS A 50 26.61 10.69 20.46
CA LYS A 50 25.20 10.93 20.13
C LYS A 50 24.78 10.16 18.87
N ILE A 51 25.58 10.25 17.81
CA ILE A 51 25.31 9.59 16.53
C ILE A 51 25.44 8.07 16.68
N LYS A 52 26.49 7.57 17.34
CA LYS A 52 26.66 6.13 17.61
C LYS A 52 25.49 5.58 18.42
N TYR A 53 25.06 6.30 19.46
CA TYR A 53 23.87 5.94 20.22
C TYR A 53 22.59 5.96 19.37
N TYR A 54 22.45 6.84 18.38
CA TYR A 54 21.28 6.85 17.49
C TYR A 54 21.17 5.55 16.68
N PHE A 55 22.28 5.08 16.10
CA PHE A 55 22.33 3.88 15.26
C PHE A 55 22.36 2.55 16.04
N MET A 56 22.64 2.56 17.34
CA MET A 56 22.60 1.36 18.19
C MET A 56 21.21 0.68 18.21
N ASN A 57 21.24 -0.66 18.35
CA ASN A 57 20.05 -1.48 18.50
C ASN A 57 19.32 -1.21 19.83
N PRO A 58 18.01 -1.49 19.95
CA PRO A 58 17.28 -1.28 21.20
C PRO A 58 17.86 -2.04 22.40
N CYS A 59 18.37 -3.26 22.20
CA CYS A 59 19.02 -4.05 23.25
C CYS A 59 20.35 -3.43 23.69
N GLU A 60 21.15 -2.92 22.75
CA GLU A 60 22.40 -2.19 23.04
C GLU A 60 22.11 -0.88 23.78
N LYS A 61 21.06 -0.15 23.39
CA LYS A 61 20.59 1.07 24.08
C LYS A 61 20.15 0.78 25.53
N TYR A 62 19.50 -0.36 25.75
CA TYR A 62 19.15 -0.82 27.09
C TYR A 62 20.41 -1.10 27.92
N HIS A 63 21.40 -1.79 27.36
CA HIS A 63 22.64 -2.08 28.08
C HIS A 63 23.43 -0.79 28.39
N ALA A 64 23.47 0.16 27.44
CA ALA A 64 24.18 1.42 27.60
C ALA A 64 23.56 2.37 28.64
N ARG A 65 22.23 2.54 28.64
CA ARG A 65 21.54 3.55 29.48
C ARG A 65 20.56 2.99 30.51
N GLY A 66 20.32 1.68 30.55
CA GLY A 66 19.38 1.04 31.48
C GLY A 66 17.89 1.34 31.20
N ARG A 67 17.56 2.00 30.08
CA ARG A 67 16.19 2.42 29.76
C ARG A 67 15.39 1.26 29.14
N LYS A 68 14.35 0.77 29.81
CA LYS A 68 13.47 -0.30 29.30
C LYS A 68 12.96 0.03 27.88
N PRO A 69 12.99 -0.93 26.92
CA PRO A 69 12.67 -0.69 25.52
C PRO A 69 11.16 -0.66 25.24
N TRP A 70 10.43 0.25 25.87
CA TRP A 70 8.97 0.38 25.74
C TRP A 70 8.47 0.50 24.30
N LYS A 71 9.24 1.15 23.42
CA LYS A 71 8.91 1.25 21.99
C LYS A 71 8.83 -0.11 21.31
N LEU A 72 9.75 -1.03 21.63
CA LEU A 72 9.77 -2.37 21.04
C LEU A 72 8.57 -3.19 21.53
N ILE A 73 8.30 -3.15 22.84
CA ILE A 73 7.16 -3.84 23.46
C ILE A 73 5.84 -3.34 22.86
N LEU A 74 5.68 -2.02 22.72
CA LEU A 74 4.49 -1.42 22.11
C LEU A 74 4.27 -1.91 20.68
N GLN A 75 5.32 -2.01 19.87
CA GLN A 75 5.21 -2.50 18.49
C GLN A 75 4.86 -3.99 18.42
N ILE A 76 5.43 -4.83 19.29
CA ILE A 76 5.08 -6.26 19.37
C ILE A 76 3.61 -6.45 19.74
N ILE A 77 3.14 -5.72 20.76
CA ILE A 77 1.73 -5.74 21.15
C ILE A 77 0.86 -5.25 20.00
N LYS A 78 1.25 -4.16 19.33
CA LYS A 78 0.54 -3.61 18.17
C LYS A 78 0.38 -4.63 17.05
N ILE A 79 1.43 -5.38 16.71
CA ILE A 79 1.39 -6.45 15.68
C ILE A 79 0.31 -7.49 16.03
N ALA A 80 0.31 -7.98 17.27
CA ALA A 80 -0.66 -8.98 17.70
C ALA A 80 -2.10 -8.44 17.66
N ILE A 81 -2.33 -7.24 18.21
CA ILE A 81 -3.68 -6.68 18.31
C ILE A 81 -4.25 -6.34 16.92
N ILE A 82 -3.47 -5.71 16.02
CA ILE A 82 -3.91 -5.41 14.65
C ILE A 82 -4.22 -6.70 13.89
N THR A 83 -3.40 -7.74 14.07
CA THR A 83 -3.65 -9.03 13.41
C THR A 83 -4.94 -9.67 13.93
N ILE A 84 -5.20 -9.63 15.25
CA ILE A 84 -6.46 -10.11 15.82
C ILE A 84 -7.65 -9.31 15.28
N GLN A 85 -7.51 -7.98 15.16
CA GLN A 85 -8.53 -7.11 14.58
C GLN A 85 -8.86 -7.50 13.14
N LEU A 86 -7.84 -7.70 12.31
CA LEU A 86 -8.01 -8.08 10.91
C LEU A 86 -8.67 -9.45 10.79
N VAL A 87 -8.26 -10.44 11.58
CA VAL A 87 -8.86 -11.79 11.56
C VAL A 87 -10.33 -11.76 11.97
N LEU A 88 -10.66 -11.05 13.06
CA LEU A 88 -12.05 -10.92 13.51
C LEU A 88 -12.91 -10.19 12.47
N PHE A 89 -12.40 -9.11 11.88
CA PHE A 89 -13.08 -8.38 10.82
C PHE A 89 -13.25 -9.24 9.56
N GLY A 90 -12.20 -9.96 9.15
CA GLY A 90 -12.21 -10.82 7.97
C GLY A 90 -13.22 -11.96 8.08
N LEU A 91 -13.34 -12.60 9.26
CA LEU A 91 -14.35 -13.64 9.49
C LEU A 91 -15.78 -13.09 9.37
N SER A 92 -16.04 -11.90 9.92
CA SER A 92 -17.35 -11.26 9.80
C SER A 92 -17.66 -10.86 8.35
N ASN A 93 -16.69 -10.22 7.67
CA ASN A 93 -16.84 -9.82 6.27
C ASN A 93 -17.03 -11.02 5.34
N GLN A 94 -16.31 -12.12 5.58
CA GLN A 94 -16.47 -13.35 4.79
C GLN A 94 -17.91 -13.89 4.87
N MET A 95 -18.55 -13.87 6.05
CA MET A 95 -19.95 -14.28 6.17
C MET A 95 -20.90 -13.39 5.37
N VAL A 96 -20.65 -12.07 5.33
CA VAL A 96 -21.44 -11.11 4.54
C VAL A 96 -21.28 -11.38 3.05
N VAL A 97 -20.05 -11.55 2.58
CA VAL A 97 -19.74 -11.83 1.16
C VAL A 97 -20.32 -13.16 0.73
N THR A 98 -20.13 -14.23 1.51
CA THR A 98 -20.71 -15.54 1.22
C THR A 98 -22.23 -15.46 1.14
N PHE A 99 -22.89 -14.76 2.06
CA PHE A 99 -24.33 -14.58 2.00
C PHE A 99 -24.76 -13.81 0.74
N LYS A 100 -24.04 -12.75 0.34
CA LYS A 100 -24.31 -12.01 -0.89
C LYS A 100 -24.15 -12.89 -2.14
N ASP A 101 -23.07 -13.65 -2.22
CA ASP A 101 -22.72 -14.47 -3.39
C ASP A 101 -23.68 -15.66 -3.54
N GLU A 102 -24.01 -16.35 -2.45
CA GLU A 102 -24.98 -17.46 -2.47
C GLU A 102 -26.38 -17.00 -2.88
N ASN A 103 -26.82 -15.82 -2.40
CA ASN A 103 -28.08 -15.23 -2.83
C ASN A 103 -28.04 -14.80 -4.30
N LEU A 104 -26.94 -14.17 -4.76
CA LEU A 104 -26.77 -13.82 -6.17
C LEU A 104 -26.88 -15.05 -7.07
N MET A 105 -26.21 -16.15 -6.72
CA MET A 105 -26.31 -17.42 -7.45
C MET A 105 -27.74 -17.97 -7.42
N THR A 106 -28.41 -17.92 -6.27
CA THR A 106 -29.81 -18.33 -6.15
C THR A 106 -30.72 -17.50 -7.06
N PHE A 107 -30.53 -16.18 -7.13
CA PHE A 107 -31.30 -15.30 -8.02
C PHE A 107 -31.03 -15.59 -9.50
N LYS A 108 -29.80 -15.94 -9.88
CA LYS A 108 -29.49 -16.39 -11.24
C LYS A 108 -30.31 -17.62 -11.61
N HIS A 109 -30.34 -18.64 -10.74
CA HIS A 109 -31.14 -19.86 -10.98
C HIS A 109 -32.65 -19.63 -10.96
N LEU A 110 -33.15 -18.69 -10.16
CA LEU A 110 -34.59 -18.41 -10.07
C LEU A 110 -35.08 -17.58 -11.26
N PHE A 111 -34.35 -16.52 -11.63
CA PHE A 111 -34.85 -15.52 -12.59
C PHE A 111 -34.30 -15.71 -14.01
N LEU A 112 -33.13 -16.32 -14.19
CA LEU A 112 -32.60 -16.62 -15.52
C LEU A 112 -33.05 -18.02 -15.93
N LYS A 113 -33.88 -18.08 -16.97
CA LYS A 113 -34.42 -19.34 -17.49
C LYS A 113 -33.29 -20.22 -18.03
N ASP A 114 -33.31 -21.50 -17.65
CA ASP A 114 -32.33 -22.51 -18.07
C ASP A 114 -30.86 -22.11 -17.79
N TYR A 115 -30.61 -21.37 -16.70
CA TYR A 115 -29.26 -21.01 -16.27
C TYR A 115 -28.44 -22.23 -15.83
N VAL A 116 -27.17 -22.27 -16.23
CA VAL A 116 -26.24 -23.37 -15.89
C VAL A 116 -24.97 -22.80 -15.28
N ASP A 117 -24.54 -23.38 -14.15
CA ASP A 117 -23.34 -22.97 -13.45
C ASP A 117 -22.08 -23.22 -14.30
N GLY A 118 -21.17 -22.23 -14.33
CA GLY A 118 -19.85 -22.40 -14.93
C GLY A 118 -19.84 -22.50 -16.47
N GLY A 119 -20.87 -21.97 -17.14
CA GLY A 119 -20.89 -21.88 -18.60
C GLY A 119 -19.64 -21.16 -19.15
N ILE A 120 -18.95 -21.78 -20.11
CA ILE A 120 -17.72 -21.26 -20.74
C ILE A 120 -18.00 -19.97 -21.54
N ALA A 121 -19.23 -19.80 -22.03
CA ALA A 121 -19.69 -18.65 -22.79
C ALA A 121 -20.63 -17.76 -21.95
N PRO A 122 -20.61 -16.44 -22.15
CA PRO A 122 -21.55 -15.54 -21.49
C PRO A 122 -22.99 -15.90 -21.90
N TYR A 123 -23.89 -15.95 -20.91
CA TYR A 123 -25.30 -16.26 -21.09
C TYR A 123 -25.95 -15.21 -22.02
N ALA A 124 -26.53 -15.68 -23.13
CA ALA A 124 -26.97 -14.82 -24.21
C ALA A 124 -28.15 -15.42 -24.99
N LEU A 125 -28.97 -14.55 -25.56
CA LEU A 125 -30.14 -14.86 -26.36
C LEU A 125 -29.93 -14.43 -27.81
N TYR A 126 -30.49 -15.20 -28.74
CA TYR A 126 -30.28 -15.02 -30.18
C TYR A 126 -31.57 -14.77 -30.98
N ARG A 127 -32.75 -15.01 -30.39
CA ARG A 127 -34.04 -14.81 -31.07
C ARG A 127 -34.91 -13.84 -30.28
N GLN A 128 -35.73 -13.08 -31.00
CA GLN A 128 -36.68 -12.14 -30.39
C GLN A 128 -37.71 -12.85 -29.52
N ALA A 129 -38.23 -14.00 -29.95
CA ALA A 129 -39.16 -14.81 -29.17
C ALA A 129 -38.54 -15.22 -27.82
N ASP A 130 -37.29 -15.70 -27.84
CA ASP A 130 -36.57 -16.09 -26.62
C ASP A 130 -36.43 -14.90 -25.63
N VAL A 131 -36.23 -13.67 -26.12
CA VAL A 131 -36.16 -12.47 -25.28
C VAL A 131 -37.49 -12.19 -24.59
N TYR A 132 -38.60 -12.20 -25.34
CA TYR A 132 -39.93 -12.02 -24.77
C TYR A 132 -40.27 -13.13 -23.76
N ASP A 133 -39.99 -14.38 -24.11
CA ASP A 133 -40.18 -15.54 -23.24
C ASP A 133 -39.35 -15.42 -21.94
N HIS A 134 -38.13 -14.89 -22.00
CA HIS A 134 -37.31 -14.67 -20.81
C HIS A 134 -37.83 -13.54 -19.94
N ILE A 135 -38.26 -12.43 -20.54
CA ILE A 135 -38.86 -11.31 -19.80
C ILE A 135 -40.14 -11.78 -19.10
N GLU A 136 -40.99 -12.53 -19.80
CA GLU A 136 -42.20 -13.10 -19.21
C GLU A 136 -41.88 -14.11 -18.10
N TYR A 137 -40.89 -14.99 -18.32
CA TYR A 137 -40.42 -15.92 -17.30
C TYR A 137 -39.99 -15.18 -16.02
N VAL A 138 -39.16 -14.14 -16.13
CA VAL A 138 -38.73 -13.32 -14.98
C VAL A 138 -39.94 -12.76 -14.22
N ILE A 139 -40.92 -12.19 -14.93
CA ILE A 139 -42.13 -11.61 -14.34
C ILE A 139 -42.97 -12.69 -13.64
N GLN A 140 -43.11 -13.87 -14.24
CA GLN A 140 -43.84 -14.99 -13.65
C GLN A 140 -43.15 -15.53 -12.40
N GLN A 141 -41.82 -15.73 -12.44
CA GLN A 141 -41.03 -16.15 -11.28
C GLN A 141 -41.08 -15.12 -10.16
N TYR A 142 -41.00 -13.82 -10.50
CA TYR A 142 -41.17 -12.76 -9.54
C TYR A 142 -42.53 -12.82 -8.85
N ARG A 143 -43.64 -13.10 -9.56
CA ARG A 143 -44.97 -13.24 -8.95
C ARG A 143 -45.14 -14.49 -8.10
N LEU A 144 -44.41 -15.56 -8.41
CA LEU A 144 -44.49 -16.85 -7.71
C LEU A 144 -43.41 -17.01 -6.63
N LEU A 145 -42.67 -15.96 -6.30
CA LEU A 145 -41.51 -15.98 -5.41
C LEU A 145 -41.78 -16.75 -4.11
N HIS A 146 -42.87 -16.43 -3.41
CA HIS A 146 -43.24 -17.09 -2.14
C HIS A 146 -43.49 -18.59 -2.26
N ASN A 147 -43.90 -19.07 -3.44
CA ASN A 147 -44.20 -20.49 -3.66
C ASN A 147 -42.98 -21.30 -4.10
N ILE A 148 -42.00 -20.68 -4.76
CA ILE A 148 -40.85 -21.36 -5.37
C ILE A 148 -39.58 -21.28 -4.52
N THR A 149 -39.44 -20.24 -3.70
CA THR A 149 -38.19 -19.98 -2.98
C THR A 149 -38.06 -20.85 -1.73
N LEU A 150 -36.85 -21.32 -1.48
CA LEU A 150 -36.48 -22.02 -0.23
C LEU A 150 -36.00 -21.06 0.88
N SER A 151 -35.84 -19.78 0.53
CA SER A 151 -35.22 -18.75 1.35
C SER A 151 -36.28 -17.79 1.92
N ASN A 152 -35.89 -16.95 2.87
CA ASN A 152 -36.75 -15.99 3.56
C ASN A 152 -36.90 -14.67 2.80
N HIS A 153 -37.08 -14.74 1.47
CA HIS A 153 -37.20 -13.56 0.62
C HIS A 153 -38.58 -12.93 0.72
N GLU A 154 -38.63 -11.61 0.83
CA GLU A 154 -39.87 -10.84 0.89
C GLU A 154 -39.80 -9.63 -0.04
N TYR A 155 -40.93 -9.17 -0.57
CA TYR A 155 -40.94 -7.95 -1.38
C TYR A 155 -40.74 -6.71 -0.50
N GLU A 156 -40.13 -5.66 -1.05
CA GLU A 156 -40.07 -4.39 -0.35
C GLU A 156 -41.46 -3.74 -0.28
N GLU A 157 -41.86 -3.33 0.92
CA GLU A 157 -43.10 -2.59 1.17
C GLU A 157 -42.79 -1.13 1.54
N LYS A 158 -43.31 -0.17 0.78
CA LYS A 158 -43.24 1.27 1.05
C LYS A 158 -44.66 1.81 1.24
N HIS A 159 -44.95 2.38 2.41
CA HIS A 159 -46.27 2.95 2.75
C HIS A 159 -47.44 1.96 2.55
N SER A 160 -47.26 0.71 2.96
CA SER A 160 -48.28 -0.36 2.86
C SER A 160 -48.60 -0.80 1.41
N VAL A 161 -47.70 -0.50 0.46
CA VAL A 161 -47.77 -0.94 -0.93
C VAL A 161 -46.45 -1.59 -1.31
N TYR A 162 -46.52 -2.78 -1.93
CA TYR A 162 -45.35 -3.46 -2.45
C TYR A 162 -44.74 -2.67 -3.61
N THR A 163 -43.41 -2.56 -3.62
CA THR A 163 -42.71 -1.94 -4.75
C THR A 163 -42.85 -2.82 -5.98
N PRO A 164 -43.32 -2.26 -7.11
CA PRO A 164 -43.51 -3.04 -8.32
C PRO A 164 -42.16 -3.36 -8.97
N LEU A 165 -42.14 -4.45 -9.74
CA LEU A 165 -41.08 -4.73 -10.70
C LEU A 165 -41.12 -3.66 -11.81
N LEU A 166 -39.98 -3.03 -12.04
CA LEU A 166 -39.79 -2.00 -13.05
C LEU A 166 -39.13 -2.62 -14.29
N LEU A 167 -39.81 -2.53 -15.42
CA LEU A 167 -39.27 -2.91 -16.73
C LEU A 167 -38.96 -1.63 -17.50
N CYS A 168 -37.68 -1.39 -17.77
CA CYS A 168 -37.19 -0.20 -18.46
C CYS A 168 -36.53 -0.63 -19.77
N GLN A 169 -36.82 0.07 -20.87
CA GLN A 169 -36.05 -0.05 -22.10
C GLN A 169 -35.33 1.26 -22.42
N GLU A 170 -34.10 1.13 -22.90
CA GLU A 170 -33.27 2.20 -23.47
C GLU A 170 -33.19 2.00 -24.98
N PHE A 171 -33.52 3.03 -25.76
CA PHE A 171 -33.50 2.95 -27.22
C PHE A 171 -33.16 4.31 -27.85
N TYR A 172 -32.70 4.29 -29.11
CA TYR A 172 -32.44 5.53 -29.85
C TYR A 172 -33.73 6.27 -30.22
N ARG A 173 -33.78 7.57 -29.94
CA ARG A 173 -34.97 8.42 -30.14
C ARG A 173 -35.47 8.43 -31.58
N ASN A 174 -34.55 8.58 -32.54
CA ASN A 174 -34.82 8.42 -33.97
C ASN A 174 -33.78 7.49 -34.59
N GLY A 175 -34.18 6.65 -35.54
CA GLY A 175 -33.29 5.64 -36.10
C GLY A 175 -33.95 4.85 -37.21
N THR A 176 -33.53 5.08 -38.45
CA THR A 176 -33.83 4.20 -39.58
C THR A 176 -32.53 3.58 -40.08
N ILE A 177 -32.51 2.27 -40.23
CA ILE A 177 -31.34 1.51 -40.68
C ILE A 177 -31.84 0.61 -41.80
N TYR A 178 -31.33 0.80 -43.02
CA TYR A 178 -31.65 -0.02 -44.19
C TYR A 178 -30.37 -0.69 -44.68
N PRO A 179 -29.99 -1.87 -44.12
CA PRO A 179 -28.78 -2.56 -44.53
C PRO A 179 -28.74 -2.86 -46.03
N SER A 180 -29.91 -3.14 -46.64
CA SER A 180 -30.04 -3.42 -48.08
C SER A 180 -29.69 -2.24 -48.97
N ASN A 181 -29.90 -1.01 -48.50
CA ASN A 181 -29.60 0.22 -49.24
C ASN A 181 -28.30 0.88 -48.75
N GLU A 182 -27.62 0.29 -47.77
CA GLU A 182 -26.43 0.85 -47.09
C GLU A 182 -26.65 2.25 -46.48
N THR A 183 -27.90 2.63 -46.19
CA THR A 183 -28.26 3.94 -45.61
C THR A 183 -28.76 3.81 -44.18
N PHE A 184 -28.39 4.79 -43.34
CA PHE A 184 -28.92 4.93 -41.99
C PHE A 184 -29.04 6.41 -41.60
N GLU A 185 -30.05 6.72 -40.80
CA GLU A 185 -30.23 8.02 -40.16
C GLU A 185 -30.59 7.76 -38.70
N ILE A 186 -29.68 8.09 -37.77
CA ILE A 186 -29.82 7.80 -36.34
C ILE A 186 -29.58 9.07 -35.54
N ASP A 187 -30.50 9.34 -34.62
CA ASP A 187 -30.30 10.28 -33.54
C ASP A 187 -29.68 9.54 -32.35
N ALA A 188 -28.45 9.93 -31.96
CA ALA A 188 -27.71 9.29 -30.88
C ALA A 188 -28.31 9.56 -29.49
N HIS A 189 -29.33 10.43 -29.38
CA HIS A 189 -30.06 10.63 -28.12
C HIS A 189 -30.80 9.35 -27.72
N VAL A 190 -30.62 8.96 -26.45
CA VAL A 190 -31.21 7.77 -25.85
C VAL A 190 -32.42 8.17 -25.03
N ASP A 191 -33.57 7.59 -25.36
CA ASP A 191 -34.80 7.74 -24.59
C ASP A 191 -35.03 6.49 -23.72
N THR A 192 -35.70 6.69 -22.59
CA THR A 192 -36.10 5.62 -21.66
C THR A 192 -37.61 5.51 -21.59
N ALA A 193 -38.14 4.29 -21.64
CA ALA A 193 -39.57 4.03 -21.50
C ALA A 193 -39.86 2.81 -20.63
N HIS A 194 -41.00 2.85 -19.92
CA HIS A 194 -41.46 1.77 -19.03
C HIS A 194 -42.61 0.98 -19.66
N VAL A 195 -42.34 0.23 -20.73
CA VAL A 195 -43.38 -0.43 -21.53
C VAL A 195 -42.90 -1.83 -21.98
N PRO A 196 -43.79 -2.85 -22.02
CA PRO A 196 -43.42 -4.21 -22.44
C PRO A 196 -43.15 -4.37 -23.95
N ALA A 197 -43.63 -3.44 -24.79
CA ALA A 197 -43.37 -3.49 -26.23
C ALA A 197 -41.94 -3.01 -26.53
N LEU A 198 -41.08 -3.91 -27.02
CA LEU A 198 -39.69 -3.59 -27.33
C LEU A 198 -39.60 -2.81 -28.64
N SER A 199 -38.86 -1.70 -28.59
CA SER A 199 -38.52 -0.91 -29.78
C SER A 199 -37.58 -1.69 -30.70
N SER A 200 -37.70 -1.52 -32.02
CA SER A 200 -36.72 -2.05 -32.98
C SER A 200 -35.32 -1.43 -32.83
N ARG A 201 -35.22 -0.30 -32.12
CA ARG A 201 -34.00 0.51 -31.91
C ARG A 201 -33.39 0.31 -30.52
N LEU A 202 -33.58 -0.89 -29.98
CA LEU A 202 -33.24 -1.25 -28.60
C LEU A 202 -31.74 -1.25 -28.35
N ILE A 203 -31.31 -0.54 -27.31
CA ILE A 203 -29.94 -0.54 -26.79
C ILE A 203 -29.84 -1.51 -25.61
N SER A 204 -30.75 -1.39 -24.66
CA SER A 204 -30.80 -2.29 -23.50
C SER A 204 -32.21 -2.41 -22.91
N VAL A 205 -32.50 -3.53 -22.25
CA VAL A 205 -33.67 -3.70 -21.38
C VAL A 205 -33.16 -3.97 -19.98
N LYS A 206 -33.73 -3.31 -18.98
CA LYS A 206 -33.42 -3.49 -17.57
C LYS A 206 -34.68 -3.87 -16.81
N ILE A 207 -34.62 -4.97 -16.07
CA ILE A 207 -35.66 -5.34 -15.10
C ILE A 207 -35.10 -5.10 -13.71
N THR A 208 -35.75 -4.23 -12.94
CA THR A 208 -35.31 -3.88 -11.60
C THR A 208 -36.39 -4.10 -10.55
N PHE A 209 -36.03 -4.71 -9.43
CA PHE A 209 -36.91 -4.92 -8.28
C PHE A 209 -36.08 -5.16 -7.02
N VAL A 210 -36.70 -4.97 -5.85
CA VAL A 210 -36.04 -5.10 -4.55
C VAL A 210 -36.62 -6.27 -3.78
N LEU A 211 -35.75 -7.14 -3.26
CA LEU A 211 -36.09 -8.25 -2.36
C LEU A 211 -35.38 -8.08 -1.02
N LYS A 212 -36.09 -8.34 0.06
CA LYS A 212 -35.53 -8.33 1.42
C LYS A 212 -35.18 -9.74 1.85
N ALA A 213 -34.11 -9.89 2.63
CA ALA A 213 -33.79 -11.14 3.31
C ALA A 213 -33.14 -10.86 4.67
N ILE A 214 -33.14 -11.88 5.54
CA ILE A 214 -32.49 -11.80 6.86
C ILE A 214 -31.40 -12.84 6.93
N ASN A 215 -30.17 -12.42 7.25
CA ASN A 215 -29.06 -13.35 7.39
C ASN A 215 -29.07 -14.02 8.78
N LEU A 216 -29.56 -15.26 8.83
CA LEU A 216 -29.66 -16.06 10.05
C LEU A 216 -28.34 -16.73 10.47
N GLN A 217 -27.33 -16.81 9.59
CA GLN A 217 -26.04 -17.44 9.90
C GLN A 217 -25.31 -16.73 11.05
N THR A 218 -25.46 -15.40 11.13
CA THR A 218 -24.90 -14.53 12.17
C THR A 218 -25.32 -14.94 13.60
N VAL A 219 -26.55 -15.46 13.76
CA VAL A 219 -27.10 -15.90 15.05
C VAL A 219 -26.26 -17.03 15.65
N ARG A 220 -25.77 -17.95 14.82
CA ARG A 220 -24.89 -19.06 15.25
C ARG A 220 -23.58 -18.54 15.84
N HIS A 221 -23.11 -17.39 15.37
CA HIS A 221 -21.90 -16.72 15.83
C HIS A 221 -22.13 -15.73 16.98
N ARG A 222 -23.34 -15.71 17.56
CA ARG A 222 -23.76 -14.77 18.62
C ARG A 222 -23.67 -13.31 18.20
N GLU A 223 -23.75 -13.05 16.89
CA GLU A 223 -23.92 -11.71 16.32
C GLU A 223 -25.41 -11.49 16.01
N LEU A 224 -25.84 -10.23 15.98
CA LEU A 224 -27.23 -9.91 15.67
C LEU A 224 -27.47 -10.08 14.17
N PRO A 225 -28.64 -10.60 13.74
CA PRO A 225 -28.96 -10.73 12.34
C PRO A 225 -29.17 -9.36 11.70
N ASP A 226 -28.49 -9.15 10.59
CA ASP A 226 -28.67 -7.98 9.72
C ASP A 226 -29.79 -8.23 8.71
N CYS A 227 -30.51 -7.17 8.36
CA CYS A 227 -31.53 -7.15 7.33
C CYS A 227 -30.90 -6.66 6.02
N TYR A 228 -31.08 -7.41 4.94
CA TYR A 228 -30.48 -7.15 3.64
C TYR A 228 -31.57 -6.73 2.65
N ASP A 229 -31.35 -5.62 1.97
CA ASP A 229 -32.17 -5.19 0.84
C ASP A 229 -31.36 -5.45 -0.44
N PHE A 230 -31.81 -6.42 -1.25
CA PHE A 230 -31.21 -6.80 -2.53
C PHE A 230 -31.94 -6.09 -3.66
N THR A 231 -31.27 -5.13 -4.30
CA THR A 231 -31.73 -4.52 -5.56
C THR A 231 -31.21 -5.35 -6.71
N LEU A 232 -32.11 -6.10 -7.36
CA LEU A 232 -31.78 -6.96 -8.49
C LEU A 232 -31.93 -6.19 -9.79
N ILE A 233 -30.92 -6.29 -10.65
CA ILE A 233 -30.87 -5.64 -11.96
C ILE A 233 -30.55 -6.70 -13.01
N ILE A 234 -31.55 -7.06 -13.80
CA ILE A 234 -31.38 -7.97 -14.94
C ILE A 234 -31.25 -7.13 -16.20
N THR A 235 -30.09 -7.18 -16.84
CA THR A 235 -29.76 -6.37 -18.01
C THR A 235 -29.67 -7.22 -19.26
N PHE A 236 -30.50 -6.91 -20.25
CA PHE A 236 -30.42 -7.43 -21.61
C PHE A 236 -29.66 -6.41 -22.45
N ASN A 237 -28.38 -6.66 -22.72
CA ASN A 237 -27.50 -5.74 -23.43
C ASN A 237 -27.47 -6.05 -24.94
N ASN A 238 -27.89 -5.07 -25.75
CA ASN A 238 -27.88 -5.11 -27.21
C ASN A 238 -26.99 -4.02 -27.85
N GLN A 239 -26.09 -3.38 -27.09
CA GLN A 239 -25.26 -2.25 -27.57
C GLN A 239 -24.44 -2.57 -28.84
N ALA A 240 -24.01 -3.82 -29.02
CA ALA A 240 -23.24 -4.23 -30.18
C ALA A 240 -24.09 -4.46 -31.45
N HIS A 241 -25.43 -4.53 -31.33
CA HIS A 241 -26.37 -4.84 -32.41
C HIS A 241 -25.95 -6.05 -33.29
N SER A 242 -25.34 -7.06 -32.66
CA SER A 242 -24.71 -8.19 -33.36
C SER A 242 -25.66 -9.39 -33.60
N GLY A 243 -26.94 -9.25 -33.23
CA GLY A 243 -27.90 -10.37 -33.18
C GLY A 243 -27.74 -11.28 -31.96
N GLN A 244 -26.79 -10.96 -31.06
CA GLN A 244 -26.62 -11.61 -29.76
C GLN A 244 -26.91 -10.60 -28.65
N ILE A 245 -27.92 -10.88 -27.82
CA ILE A 245 -28.25 -10.09 -26.63
C ILE A 245 -27.65 -10.79 -25.43
N LYS A 246 -26.71 -10.14 -24.75
CA LYS A 246 -26.10 -10.68 -23.53
C LYS A 246 -27.01 -10.38 -22.35
N VAL A 247 -27.28 -11.38 -21.53
CA VAL A 247 -28.13 -11.21 -20.36
C VAL A 247 -27.27 -11.40 -19.12
N ASP A 248 -27.31 -10.41 -18.24
CA ASP A 248 -26.59 -10.44 -16.98
C ASP A 248 -27.53 -10.10 -15.82
N LEU A 249 -27.23 -10.65 -14.65
CA LEU A 249 -27.96 -10.37 -13.41
C LEU A 249 -26.95 -9.92 -12.36
N GLU A 250 -27.11 -8.67 -11.96
CA GLU A 250 -26.32 -8.03 -10.92
C GLU A 250 -27.20 -7.77 -9.69
N ASN A 251 -26.59 -7.77 -8.50
CA ASN A 251 -27.26 -7.39 -7.27
C ASN A 251 -26.49 -6.28 -6.52
N GLU A 252 -27.20 -5.20 -6.24
CA GLU A 252 -26.75 -4.17 -5.29
C GLU A 252 -27.37 -4.50 -3.92
N VAL A 253 -26.60 -4.35 -2.85
CA VAL A 253 -26.99 -4.84 -1.52
C VAL A 253 -26.82 -3.75 -0.49
N ASP A 254 -27.92 -3.42 0.17
CA ASP A 254 -27.94 -2.51 1.32
C ASP A 254 -28.13 -3.31 2.62
N ILE A 255 -27.31 -3.02 3.63
CA ILE A 255 -27.30 -3.73 4.91
C ILE A 255 -27.83 -2.83 6.01
N ASN A 256 -29.00 -3.14 6.54
CA ASN A 256 -29.72 -2.34 7.52
C ASN A 256 -29.92 -3.09 8.85
N GLU A 257 -30.05 -2.36 9.95
CA GLU A 257 -30.46 -2.96 11.24
C GLU A 257 -31.94 -3.36 11.22
N CYS A 258 -32.24 -4.57 11.68
CA CYS A 258 -33.63 -5.02 11.80
C CYS A 258 -34.35 -4.27 12.94
N ARG A 259 -35.53 -3.71 12.65
CA ARG A 259 -36.31 -2.85 13.59
C ARG A 259 -36.60 -3.51 14.94
N GLN A 260 -36.95 -4.80 14.94
CA GLN A 260 -37.28 -5.57 16.14
C GLN A 260 -36.73 -6.98 15.98
N TRP A 261 -36.04 -7.48 17.00
CA TRP A 261 -35.53 -8.85 17.04
C TRP A 261 -35.70 -9.43 18.45
N LYS A 262 -35.97 -10.73 18.53
CA LYS A 262 -36.07 -11.47 19.79
C LYS A 262 -35.38 -12.82 19.62
N VAL A 263 -34.16 -12.93 20.13
CA VAL A 263 -33.41 -14.20 20.14
C VAL A 263 -33.37 -14.72 21.57
N THR A 264 -33.87 -15.94 21.79
CA THR A 264 -33.80 -16.61 23.10
C THR A 264 -32.53 -17.46 23.17
N GLY A 265 -31.81 -17.42 24.30
CA GLY A 265 -30.63 -18.27 24.53
C GLY A 265 -29.29 -17.76 23.97
N ALA A 266 -29.25 -16.64 23.24
CA ALA A 266 -28.02 -16.00 22.79
C ALA A 266 -27.86 -14.62 23.47
N TYR A 267 -26.83 -14.48 24.32
CA TYR A 267 -26.35 -13.16 24.72
C TYR A 267 -25.49 -12.64 23.58
N GLY A 268 -25.97 -11.64 22.84
CA GLY A 268 -25.24 -11.05 21.73
C GLY A 268 -23.85 -10.60 22.19
N ARG A 269 -22.81 -10.89 21.39
CA ARG A 269 -21.50 -10.30 21.62
C ARG A 269 -21.69 -8.79 21.55
N SER A 270 -21.44 -8.13 22.66
CA SER A 270 -21.74 -6.70 22.79
C SER A 270 -20.94 -5.92 21.76
N ILE A 271 -21.64 -5.23 20.86
CA ILE A 271 -21.07 -4.27 19.89
C ILE A 271 -20.13 -3.29 20.60
N TYR A 272 -20.41 -2.96 21.86
CA TYR A 272 -19.56 -2.11 22.69
C TYR A 272 -18.16 -2.71 22.93
N LEU A 273 -18.02 -4.04 23.01
CA LEU A 273 -16.71 -4.68 23.19
C LEU A 273 -15.84 -4.61 21.93
N THR A 274 -16.43 -4.76 20.74
CA THR A 274 -15.68 -4.63 19.48
C THR A 274 -15.29 -3.19 19.22
N VAL A 275 -16.19 -2.24 19.45
CA VAL A 275 -15.91 -0.81 19.34
C VAL A 275 -14.84 -0.39 20.36
N LEU A 276 -14.93 -0.85 21.61
CA LEU A 276 -13.89 -0.58 22.62
C LEU A 276 -12.52 -1.12 22.19
N PHE A 277 -12.49 -2.33 21.63
CA PHE A 277 -11.28 -2.95 21.10
C PHE A 277 -10.67 -2.12 19.95
N ASP A 278 -11.49 -1.67 19.00
CA ASP A 278 -11.05 -0.83 17.88
C ASP A 278 -10.56 0.56 18.37
N CYS A 279 -11.20 1.15 19.39
CA CYS A 279 -10.73 2.38 20.03
C CYS A 279 -9.36 2.21 20.70
N LEU A 280 -9.12 1.10 21.40
CA LEU A 280 -7.82 0.80 22.00
C LEU A 280 -6.72 0.68 20.94
N ILE A 281 -7.04 0.11 19.77
CA ILE A 281 -6.11 0.02 18.63
C ILE A 281 -5.74 1.40 18.12
N ILE A 282 -6.74 2.26 17.90
CA ILE A 282 -6.51 3.64 17.44
C ILE A 282 -5.58 4.37 18.41
N ILE A 283 -5.81 4.27 19.72
CA ILE A 283 -4.94 4.88 20.74
C ILE A 283 -3.51 4.34 20.64
N MET A 284 -3.34 3.03 20.53
CA MET A 284 -2.02 2.39 20.39
C MET A 284 -1.29 2.82 19.12
N CYS A 285 -2.01 2.94 17.99
CA CYS A 285 -1.48 3.43 16.72
C CYS A 285 -1.10 4.92 16.80
N ILE A 286 -1.87 5.76 17.48
CA ILE A 286 -1.54 7.19 17.69
C ILE A 286 -0.27 7.31 18.55
N ILE A 287 -0.15 6.54 19.62
CA ILE A 287 1.06 6.52 20.45
C ILE A 287 2.26 6.04 19.64
N SER A 288 2.10 4.97 18.85
CA SER A 288 3.12 4.47 17.91
C SER A 288 3.56 5.56 16.93
N PHE A 289 2.61 6.18 16.24
CA PHE A 289 2.82 7.26 15.28
C PHE A 289 3.61 8.41 15.91
N ALA A 290 3.18 8.93 17.06
CA ALA A 290 3.87 10.02 17.75
C ALA A 290 5.32 9.66 18.14
N LEU A 291 5.54 8.44 18.66
CA LEU A 291 6.88 7.97 19.04
C LEU A 291 7.80 7.76 17.83
N CYS A 292 7.26 7.29 16.71
CA CYS A 292 7.98 7.09 15.46
C CYS A 292 8.30 8.42 14.78
N THR A 293 7.33 9.33 14.66
CA THR A 293 7.52 10.69 14.13
C THR A 293 8.57 11.46 14.93
N ARG A 294 8.52 11.39 16.28
CA ARG A 294 9.60 11.95 17.13
C ARG A 294 10.97 11.36 16.82
N SER A 295 11.04 10.07 16.50
CA SER A 295 12.31 9.40 16.17
C SER A 295 12.87 9.83 14.82
N VAL A 296 11.98 10.10 13.84
CA VAL A 296 12.34 10.66 12.53
C VAL A 296 12.83 12.10 12.69
N ILE A 297 12.10 12.95 13.42
CA ILE A 297 12.50 14.34 13.71
C ILE A 297 13.86 14.37 14.41
N THR A 298 14.09 13.48 15.39
CA THR A 298 15.40 13.38 16.07
C THR A 298 16.52 13.00 15.09
N GLY A 299 16.23 12.12 14.11
CA GLY A 299 17.18 11.76 13.06
C GLY A 299 17.52 12.94 12.15
N ILE A 300 16.51 13.71 11.72
CA ILE A 300 16.70 14.93 10.92
C ILE A 300 17.48 16.00 11.69
N GLN A 301 17.20 16.19 12.99
CA GLN A 301 17.96 17.11 13.83
C GLN A 301 19.43 16.71 13.94
N LEU A 302 19.72 15.41 14.15
CA LEU A 302 21.09 14.89 14.19
C LEU A 302 21.80 15.01 12.85
N GLN A 303 21.09 14.78 11.74
CA GLN A 303 21.59 14.99 10.39
C GLN A 303 21.99 16.46 10.17
N LEU A 304 21.18 17.42 10.62
CA LEU A 304 21.49 18.85 10.52
C LEU A 304 22.65 19.27 11.44
N GLU A 305 22.80 18.66 12.62
CA GLU A 305 23.95 18.87 13.52
C GLU A 305 25.24 18.34 12.89
N TYR A 306 25.21 17.12 12.33
CA TYR A 306 26.33 16.51 11.64
C TYR A 306 26.70 17.25 10.34
N SER A 307 25.72 17.68 9.54
CA SER A 307 25.97 18.46 8.33
C SER A 307 26.65 19.81 8.64
N ARG A 308 26.27 20.46 9.74
CA ARG A 308 26.94 21.69 10.21
C ARG A 308 28.38 21.42 10.65
N TYR A 309 28.60 20.30 11.34
CA TYR A 309 29.94 19.87 11.73
C TYR A 309 30.84 19.61 10.50
N CYS A 310 30.36 18.84 9.52
CA CYS A 310 31.11 18.53 8.30
C CYS A 310 31.45 19.77 7.49
N ARG A 311 30.50 20.71 7.35
CA ARG A 311 30.75 21.99 6.66
C ARG A 311 31.82 22.83 7.36
N LYS A 312 31.87 22.79 8.70
CA LYS A 312 32.84 23.57 9.50
C LYS A 312 34.25 22.97 9.49
N HIS A 313 34.38 21.64 9.57
CA HIS A 313 35.69 20.96 9.70
C HIS A 313 36.29 20.48 8.37
N PHE A 314 35.46 20.10 7.41
CA PHE A 314 35.91 19.48 6.16
C PHE A 314 35.60 20.31 4.92
N SER A 315 34.90 21.46 5.06
CA SER A 315 34.46 22.33 3.95
C SER A 315 33.73 21.58 2.82
N LYS A 316 33.09 20.46 3.16
CA LYS A 316 32.36 19.60 2.23
C LYS A 316 30.91 19.47 2.66
N GLU A 317 30.01 19.47 1.68
CA GLU A 317 28.61 19.11 1.90
C GLU A 317 28.43 17.59 1.88
N LEU A 318 27.53 17.09 2.74
CA LEU A 318 27.23 15.66 2.81
C LEU A 318 26.54 15.17 1.53
N SER A 319 26.96 14.00 1.06
CA SER A 319 26.29 13.26 -0.01
C SER A 319 24.82 12.96 0.36
N TRP A 320 23.95 12.90 -0.66
CA TRP A 320 22.56 12.48 -0.49
C TRP A 320 22.44 11.07 0.12
N SER A 321 23.41 10.19 -0.14
CA SER A 321 23.45 8.84 0.44
C SER A 321 23.60 8.89 1.97
N ASP A 322 24.53 9.69 2.48
CA ASP A 322 24.78 9.82 3.93
C ASP A 322 23.61 10.54 4.62
N LYS A 323 23.00 11.51 3.94
CA LYS A 323 21.78 12.18 4.39
C LYS A 323 20.62 11.18 4.58
N LEU A 324 20.43 10.26 3.63
CA LEU A 324 19.38 9.23 3.70
C LEU A 324 19.69 8.14 4.75
N GLU A 325 20.94 7.94 5.15
CA GLU A 325 21.30 6.98 6.21
C GLU A 325 20.72 7.39 7.58
N PHE A 326 20.61 8.70 7.87
CA PHE A 326 19.97 9.21 9.08
C PHE A 326 18.44 9.03 9.08
N VAL A 327 17.81 8.96 7.90
CA VAL A 327 16.36 8.77 7.77
C VAL A 327 16.04 7.28 7.70
N ASN A 328 15.67 6.71 8.84
CA ASN A 328 15.37 5.29 8.91
C ASN A 328 14.02 4.95 8.23
N SER A 329 14.09 4.32 7.06
CA SER A 329 12.94 3.90 6.24
C SER A 329 11.95 3.01 6.98
N TRP A 330 12.39 2.24 7.98
CA TRP A 330 11.47 1.42 8.79
C TRP A 330 10.53 2.26 9.65
N TYR A 331 10.95 3.42 10.14
CA TYR A 331 10.04 4.31 10.86
C TYR A 331 9.02 4.96 9.92
N ILE A 332 9.41 5.28 8.68
CA ILE A 332 8.47 5.76 7.67
C ILE A 332 7.41 4.70 7.36
N LEU A 333 7.84 3.44 7.17
CA LEU A 333 6.93 2.32 6.93
C LEU A 333 5.95 2.12 8.09
N ILE A 334 6.40 2.24 9.35
CA ILE A 334 5.53 2.20 10.53
C ILE A 334 4.55 3.37 10.55
N ILE A 335 4.99 4.58 10.22
CA ILE A 335 4.13 5.77 10.17
C ILE A 335 3.02 5.61 9.12
N VAL A 336 3.36 5.14 7.91
CA VAL A 336 2.38 4.88 6.85
C VAL A 336 1.40 3.79 7.30
N SER A 337 1.91 2.70 7.86
CA SER A 337 1.09 1.61 8.38
C SER A 337 0.14 2.07 9.49
N ASP A 338 0.60 2.90 10.43
CA ASP A 338 -0.23 3.45 11.51
C ASP A 338 -1.35 4.33 10.93
N THR A 339 -1.05 5.19 9.94
CA THR A 339 -2.05 6.02 9.26
C THR A 339 -3.13 5.17 8.57
N LEU A 340 -2.72 4.15 7.80
CA LEU A 340 -3.67 3.24 7.13
C LEU A 340 -4.56 2.51 8.15
N THR A 341 -3.97 2.03 9.25
CA THR A 341 -4.70 1.29 10.29
C THR A 341 -5.65 2.19 11.08
N ILE A 342 -5.29 3.44 11.35
CA ILE A 342 -6.17 4.43 12.00
C ILE A 342 -7.38 4.72 11.10
N ILE A 343 -7.14 5.04 9.82
CA ILE A 343 -8.23 5.29 8.86
C ILE A 343 -9.13 4.05 8.72
N GLY A 344 -8.53 2.87 8.55
CA GLY A 344 -9.26 1.60 8.45
C GLY A 344 -10.10 1.30 9.69
N SER A 345 -9.57 1.56 10.89
CA SER A 345 -10.30 1.34 12.16
C SER A 345 -11.45 2.33 12.35
N LEU A 346 -11.29 3.59 11.92
CA LEU A 346 -12.38 4.58 11.94
C LEU A 346 -13.51 4.19 10.98
N LEU A 347 -13.16 3.75 9.76
CA LEU A 347 -14.14 3.23 8.80
C LEU A 347 -14.85 1.98 9.34
N LYS A 348 -14.10 1.06 9.97
CA LYS A 348 -14.68 -0.14 10.59
C LYS A 348 -15.70 0.22 11.68
N ILE A 349 -15.40 1.18 12.54
CA ILE A 349 -16.35 1.64 13.57
C ILE A 349 -17.59 2.24 12.89
N ALA A 350 -17.42 3.10 11.88
CA ALA A 350 -18.55 3.70 11.15
C ALA A 350 -19.47 2.66 10.47
N ILE A 351 -18.87 1.59 9.96
CA ILE A 351 -19.56 0.43 9.39
C ILE A 351 -20.32 -0.36 10.47
N GLN A 352 -19.67 -0.63 11.61
CA GLN A 352 -20.31 -1.34 12.73
C GLN A 352 -21.47 -0.55 13.34
N THR A 353 -21.39 0.78 13.35
CA THR A 353 -22.49 1.67 13.77
C THR A 353 -23.50 1.94 12.65
N LYS A 354 -23.38 1.26 11.50
CA LYS A 354 -24.29 1.32 10.34
C LYS A 354 -24.54 2.75 9.82
N VAL A 355 -23.59 3.67 10.03
CA VAL A 355 -23.66 5.03 9.48
C VAL A 355 -23.27 5.00 7.99
N ILE A 356 -22.34 4.10 7.62
CA ILE A 356 -21.79 3.99 6.27
C ILE A 356 -21.67 2.50 5.92
N THR A 357 -22.50 2.01 5.01
CA THR A 357 -22.58 0.59 4.61
C THR A 357 -21.80 0.27 3.33
N PHE A 358 -21.50 1.26 2.48
CA PHE A 358 -20.92 1.03 1.15
C PHE A 358 -19.37 0.91 1.13
N TYR A 359 -18.69 1.20 2.23
CA TYR A 359 -17.22 1.34 2.24
C TYR A 359 -16.47 0.11 2.82
N TYR A 360 -17.06 -1.09 2.79
CA TYR A 360 -16.41 -2.33 3.26
C TYR A 360 -15.13 -2.64 2.49
N ASP A 361 -15.13 -2.48 1.17
CA ASP A 361 -13.97 -2.75 0.32
C ASP A 361 -12.82 -1.80 0.66
N VAL A 362 -13.13 -0.52 0.82
CA VAL A 362 -12.16 0.51 1.20
C VAL A 362 -11.57 0.23 2.59
N CYS A 363 -12.42 -0.10 3.56
CA CYS A 363 -11.99 -0.49 4.91
C CYS A 363 -11.07 -1.72 4.87
N SER A 364 -11.45 -2.74 4.09
CA SER A 364 -10.67 -3.98 3.92
C SER A 364 -9.31 -3.73 3.29
N ILE A 365 -9.22 -2.85 2.29
CA ILE A 365 -7.95 -2.44 1.67
C ILE A 365 -7.08 -1.72 2.69
N PHE A 366 -7.60 -0.75 3.44
CA PHE A 366 -6.83 0.00 4.43
C PHE A 366 -6.32 -0.90 5.57
N LEU A 367 -7.17 -1.74 6.17
CA LEU A 367 -6.78 -2.65 7.24
C LEU A 367 -5.83 -3.76 6.74
N GLY A 368 -6.09 -4.30 5.55
CA GLY A 368 -5.26 -5.33 4.93
C GLY A 368 -3.86 -4.82 4.58
N THR A 369 -3.76 -3.70 3.87
CA THR A 369 -2.48 -3.07 3.51
C THR A 369 -1.73 -2.56 4.75
N GLY A 370 -2.46 -1.98 5.72
CA GLY A 370 -1.90 -1.59 7.01
C GLY A 370 -1.24 -2.76 7.72
N THR A 371 -1.94 -3.90 7.83
CA THR A 371 -1.43 -5.12 8.46
C THR A 371 -0.26 -5.74 7.69
N MET A 372 -0.30 -5.74 6.35
CA MET A 372 0.83 -6.19 5.52
C MET A 372 2.10 -5.38 5.84
N PHE A 373 1.99 -4.06 5.97
CA PHE A 373 3.11 -3.21 6.35
C PHE A 373 3.57 -3.46 7.80
N VAL A 374 2.65 -3.68 8.74
CA VAL A 374 2.99 -4.06 10.12
C VAL A 374 3.86 -5.34 10.13
N TRP A 375 3.46 -6.36 9.38
CA TRP A 375 4.19 -7.63 9.28
C TRP A 375 5.53 -7.49 8.55
N MET A 376 5.59 -6.72 7.47
CA MET A 376 6.89 -6.37 6.86
C MET A 376 7.79 -5.63 7.86
N GLY A 377 7.23 -4.81 8.74
CA GLY A 377 7.95 -4.15 9.83
C GLY A 377 8.65 -5.12 10.80
N VAL A 378 8.21 -6.39 10.90
CA VAL A 378 8.87 -7.42 11.71
C VAL A 378 10.27 -7.74 11.19
N ILE A 379 10.50 -7.63 9.88
CA ILE A 379 11.81 -7.86 9.24
C ILE A 379 12.89 -6.97 9.86
N ARG A 380 12.53 -5.75 10.27
CA ARG A 380 13.42 -4.84 11.02
C ARG A 380 14.01 -5.50 12.27
N TYR A 381 13.20 -6.25 13.02
CA TYR A 381 13.62 -6.89 14.27
C TYR A 381 14.46 -8.14 14.00
N MET A 382 14.22 -8.83 12.88
CA MET A 382 15.10 -9.90 12.41
C MET A 382 16.49 -9.36 12.02
N GLY A 383 16.56 -8.12 11.51
CA GLY A 383 17.82 -7.44 11.19
C GLY A 383 18.77 -7.20 12.37
N TYR A 384 18.34 -7.42 13.63
CA TYR A 384 19.25 -7.38 14.79
C TYR A 384 20.21 -8.57 14.83
N PHE A 385 19.87 -9.67 14.17
CA PHE A 385 20.75 -10.82 14.05
C PHE A 385 21.66 -10.66 12.83
N LYS A 386 22.97 -10.78 13.05
CA LYS A 386 23.98 -10.61 11.98
C LYS A 386 23.73 -11.47 10.74
N LYS A 387 23.22 -12.70 10.90
CA LYS A 387 22.91 -13.61 9.77
C LYS A 387 21.75 -13.09 8.89
N TYR A 388 20.64 -12.63 9.49
CA TYR A 388 19.48 -12.12 8.75
C TYR A 388 19.71 -10.71 8.20
N ASN A 389 20.56 -9.92 8.86
CA ASN A 389 20.90 -8.57 8.41
C ASN A 389 21.58 -8.55 7.03
N ILE A 390 22.39 -9.58 6.71
CA ILE A 390 23.06 -9.69 5.41
C ILE A 390 22.02 -9.74 4.29
N LEU A 391 20.96 -10.54 4.42
CA LEU A 391 19.91 -10.66 3.40
C LEU A 391 19.17 -9.33 3.16
N ILE A 392 18.82 -8.62 4.24
CA ILE A 392 18.14 -7.32 4.16
C ILE A 392 19.06 -6.28 3.50
N LEU A 393 20.34 -6.30 3.85
CA LEU A 393 21.34 -5.40 3.29
C LEU A 393 21.57 -5.68 1.80
N THR A 394 21.63 -6.95 1.41
CA THR A 394 21.67 -7.35 0.00
C THR A 394 20.47 -6.82 -0.77
N LEU A 395 19.24 -7.00 -0.26
CA LEU A 395 18.04 -6.50 -0.94
C LEU A 395 18.06 -4.98 -1.11
N ARG A 396 18.49 -4.24 -0.07
CA ARG A 396 18.62 -2.78 -0.12
C ARG A 396 19.69 -2.32 -1.11
N ALA A 397 20.82 -3.02 -1.18
CA ALA A 397 21.91 -2.71 -2.10
C ALA A 397 21.56 -3.06 -3.55
N ALA A 398 20.83 -4.16 -3.76
CA ALA A 398 20.39 -4.60 -5.09
C ALA A 398 19.27 -3.73 -5.66
N PHE A 399 18.37 -3.20 -4.82
CA PHE A 399 17.17 -2.46 -5.22
C PHE A 399 17.39 -1.37 -6.30
N PRO A 400 18.35 -0.42 -6.18
CA PRO A 400 18.56 0.59 -7.22
C PRO A 400 19.04 0.01 -8.55
N ASN A 401 19.88 -1.02 -8.53
CA ASN A 401 20.36 -1.69 -9.73
C ASN A 401 19.24 -2.49 -10.39
N VAL A 402 18.44 -3.18 -9.58
CA VAL A 402 17.23 -3.90 -10.00
C VAL A 402 16.24 -2.96 -10.67
N ILE A 403 15.95 -1.78 -10.11
CA ILE A 403 15.03 -0.81 -10.74
C ILE A 403 15.51 -0.40 -12.13
N ARG A 404 16.79 -0.05 -12.27
CA ARG A 404 17.37 0.33 -13.58
C ARG A 404 17.22 -0.79 -14.60
N PHE A 405 17.51 -2.02 -14.19
CA PHE A 405 17.34 -3.20 -15.03
C PHE A 405 15.86 -3.43 -15.42
N ILE A 406 14.94 -3.34 -14.46
CA ILE A 406 13.49 -3.47 -14.69
C ILE A 406 13.00 -2.38 -15.64
N CYS A 407 13.50 -1.13 -15.56
CA CYS A 407 13.13 -0.09 -16.50
C CYS A 407 13.53 -0.44 -17.94
N CYS A 408 14.73 -0.97 -18.16
CA CYS A 408 15.17 -1.43 -19.48
C CYS A 408 14.35 -2.63 -19.98
N ALA A 409 14.13 -3.64 -19.12
CA ALA A 409 13.31 -4.80 -19.44
C ALA A 409 11.83 -4.42 -19.68
N GLY A 410 11.33 -3.42 -18.97
CA GLY A 410 9.97 -2.90 -19.08
C GLY A 410 9.69 -2.27 -20.44
N ILE A 411 10.67 -1.60 -21.06
CA ILE A 411 10.53 -1.06 -22.42
C ILE A 411 10.33 -2.19 -23.43
N ILE A 412 11.11 -3.27 -23.31
CA ILE A 412 10.98 -4.46 -24.16
C ILE A 412 9.63 -5.15 -23.88
N TYR A 413 9.24 -5.25 -22.61
CA TYR A 413 7.98 -5.87 -22.23
C TYR A 413 6.78 -5.13 -22.83
N LEU A 414 6.76 -3.80 -22.74
CA LEU A 414 5.70 -2.97 -23.32
C LEU A 414 5.64 -3.08 -24.85
N SER A 415 6.79 -3.21 -25.53
CA SER A 415 6.79 -3.40 -26.99
C SER A 415 6.14 -4.73 -27.38
N TYR A 416 6.42 -5.81 -26.64
CA TYR A 416 5.71 -7.08 -26.79
C TYR A 416 4.22 -6.94 -26.46
N CYS A 417 3.84 -6.22 -25.38
CA CYS A 417 2.42 -5.99 -25.05
C CYS A 417 1.66 -5.32 -26.18
N PHE A 418 2.15 -4.20 -26.71
CA PHE A 418 1.46 -3.47 -27.78
C PHE A 418 1.38 -4.30 -29.07
N CYS A 419 2.46 -4.99 -29.43
CA CYS A 419 2.50 -5.86 -30.60
C CYS A 419 1.53 -7.05 -30.46
N GLY A 420 1.54 -7.72 -29.31
CA GLY A 420 0.64 -8.83 -29.03
C GLY A 420 -0.83 -8.40 -29.00
N TRP A 421 -1.12 -7.24 -28.41
CA TRP A 421 -2.48 -6.71 -28.33
C TRP A 421 -3.10 -6.48 -29.71
N ILE A 422 -2.41 -5.76 -30.60
CA ILE A 422 -2.97 -5.42 -31.91
C ILE A 422 -2.99 -6.60 -32.88
N VAL A 423 -1.95 -7.44 -32.88
CA VAL A 423 -1.84 -8.54 -33.85
C VAL A 423 -2.62 -9.78 -33.41
N LEU A 424 -2.54 -10.15 -32.13
CA LEU A 424 -3.14 -11.39 -31.61
C LEU A 424 -4.53 -11.17 -31.01
N GLY A 425 -4.88 -9.95 -30.61
CA GLY A 425 -6.15 -9.63 -29.93
C GLY A 425 -7.42 -10.07 -30.67
N PRO A 426 -7.54 -9.91 -31.99
CA PRO A 426 -8.71 -10.41 -32.74
C PRO A 426 -8.82 -11.94 -32.78
N TYR A 427 -7.72 -12.66 -32.56
CA TYR A 427 -7.61 -14.11 -32.77
C TYR A 427 -7.45 -14.91 -31.48
N HIS A 428 -7.20 -14.26 -30.34
CA HIS A 428 -6.97 -14.91 -29.06
C HIS A 428 -7.58 -14.13 -27.89
N GLU A 429 -8.30 -14.83 -27.01
CA GLU A 429 -9.09 -14.20 -25.95
C GLU A 429 -8.22 -13.48 -24.91
N LYS A 430 -7.08 -14.07 -24.54
CA LYS A 430 -6.12 -13.45 -23.60
C LYS A 430 -5.43 -12.19 -24.13
N PHE A 431 -5.54 -11.90 -25.42
CA PHE A 431 -4.93 -10.72 -26.04
C PHE A 431 -5.95 -9.61 -26.36
N ARG A 432 -7.21 -9.70 -25.91
CA ARG A 432 -8.27 -8.74 -26.29
C ARG A 432 -8.04 -7.33 -25.74
N THR A 433 -7.58 -7.21 -24.49
CA THR A 433 -7.30 -5.91 -23.85
C THR A 433 -5.85 -5.84 -23.40
N LEU A 434 -5.27 -4.64 -23.38
CA LEU A 434 -3.88 -4.45 -22.95
C LEU A 434 -3.62 -5.00 -21.54
N ASN A 435 -4.60 -4.93 -20.64
CA ASN A 435 -4.47 -5.51 -19.30
C ASN A 435 -4.36 -7.04 -19.34
N THR A 436 -5.28 -7.71 -20.06
CA THR A 436 -5.22 -9.18 -20.23
C THR A 436 -3.96 -9.65 -20.94
N VAL A 437 -3.43 -8.84 -21.87
CA VAL A 437 -2.14 -9.10 -22.53
C VAL A 437 -1.02 -9.06 -21.51
N SER A 438 -0.99 -8.04 -20.64
CA SER A 438 0.01 -7.94 -19.58
C SER A 438 -0.11 -9.10 -18.58
N GLU A 439 -1.32 -9.48 -18.17
CA GLU A 439 -1.53 -10.64 -17.30
C GLU A 439 -1.03 -11.94 -17.96
N CYS A 440 -1.32 -12.12 -19.26
CA CYS A 440 -0.88 -13.28 -20.02
C CYS A 440 0.65 -13.33 -20.17
N LEU A 441 1.29 -12.23 -20.57
CA LEU A 441 2.74 -12.18 -20.76
C LEU A 441 3.47 -12.31 -19.41
N PHE A 442 2.97 -11.69 -18.35
CA PHE A 442 3.52 -11.86 -17.00
C PHE A 442 3.41 -13.31 -16.51
N SER A 443 2.28 -13.97 -16.75
CA SER A 443 2.10 -15.40 -16.43
C SER A 443 3.08 -16.28 -17.22
N LEU A 444 3.28 -15.98 -18.52
CA LEU A 444 4.25 -16.68 -19.36
C LEU A 444 5.70 -16.52 -18.89
N ILE A 445 6.10 -15.34 -18.40
CA ILE A 445 7.45 -15.13 -17.83
C ILE A 445 7.69 -16.07 -16.63
N ASN A 446 6.64 -16.36 -15.87
CA ASN A 446 6.68 -17.28 -14.73
C ASN A 446 6.42 -18.75 -15.11
N GLY A 447 6.27 -19.05 -16.41
CA GLY A 447 6.06 -20.41 -16.91
C GLY A 447 4.63 -20.93 -16.75
N ASP A 448 3.66 -20.07 -16.46
CA ASP A 448 2.26 -20.46 -16.33
C ASP A 448 1.51 -20.35 -17.67
N ASP A 449 0.56 -21.27 -17.88
CA ASP A 449 -0.39 -21.24 -18.99
C ASP A 449 0.22 -21.18 -20.41
N MET A 450 1.43 -21.72 -20.57
CA MET A 450 2.16 -21.68 -21.84
C MET A 450 1.47 -22.49 -22.96
N PHE A 451 1.14 -23.75 -22.71
CA PHE A 451 0.52 -24.61 -23.73
C PHE A 451 -0.89 -24.15 -24.15
N PRO A 452 -1.80 -23.77 -23.23
CA PRO A 452 -3.10 -23.22 -23.61
C PRO A 452 -3.00 -22.00 -24.53
N THR A 453 -2.05 -21.10 -24.28
CA THR A 453 -1.82 -19.91 -25.11
C THR A 453 -1.40 -20.29 -26.54
N PHE A 454 -0.63 -21.35 -26.69
CA PHE A 454 -0.27 -21.91 -28.00
C PHE A 454 -1.40 -22.69 -28.67
N LYS A 455 -2.25 -23.37 -27.90
CA LYS A 455 -3.32 -24.23 -28.41
C LYS A 455 -4.54 -23.41 -28.87
N ASN A 456 -4.90 -22.37 -28.12
CA ASN A 456 -6.12 -21.59 -28.33
C ASN A 456 -6.02 -20.54 -29.45
N MET A 457 -4.90 -20.50 -30.19
CA MET A 457 -4.75 -19.62 -31.34
C MET A 457 -5.66 -20.06 -32.50
N GLN A 458 -6.56 -19.17 -32.92
CA GLN A 458 -7.42 -19.42 -34.07
C GLN A 458 -6.60 -19.53 -35.36
N GLN A 459 -6.74 -20.65 -36.08
CA GLN A 459 -5.99 -20.94 -37.31
C GLN A 459 -6.65 -20.36 -38.57
N LYS A 460 -7.38 -19.24 -38.46
CA LYS A 460 -8.08 -18.64 -39.61
C LYS A 460 -7.13 -18.03 -40.63
N ASN A 461 -6.01 -17.46 -40.18
CA ASN A 461 -4.99 -16.86 -41.03
C ASN A 461 -3.62 -17.48 -40.73
N SER A 462 -3.05 -18.18 -41.71
CA SER A 462 -1.75 -18.86 -41.54
C SER A 462 -0.61 -17.88 -41.25
N LEU A 463 -0.67 -16.63 -41.75
CA LEU A 463 0.36 -15.62 -41.47
C LEU A 463 0.34 -15.21 -40.00
N VAL A 464 -0.85 -14.92 -39.45
CA VAL A 464 -1.01 -14.55 -38.04
C VAL A 464 -0.68 -15.73 -37.14
N TRP A 465 -1.04 -16.95 -37.54
CA TRP A 465 -0.67 -18.16 -36.81
C TRP A 465 0.86 -18.35 -36.75
N MET A 466 1.56 -18.23 -37.88
CA MET A 466 3.03 -18.29 -37.90
C MET A 466 3.66 -17.16 -37.08
N PHE A 467 3.16 -15.93 -37.24
CA PHE A 467 3.60 -14.79 -36.46
C PHE A 467 3.46 -15.06 -34.96
N SER A 468 2.33 -15.63 -34.52
CA SER A 468 2.10 -15.94 -33.11
C SER A 468 3.10 -16.95 -32.54
N ARG A 469 3.50 -17.95 -33.33
CA ARG A 469 4.52 -18.92 -32.92
C ARG A 469 5.85 -18.23 -32.72
N VAL A 470 6.28 -17.46 -33.71
CA VAL A 470 7.53 -16.69 -33.63
C VAL A 470 7.49 -15.75 -32.43
N TYR A 471 6.43 -14.94 -32.29
CA TYR A 471 6.24 -13.99 -31.20
C TYR A 471 6.33 -14.66 -29.82
N LEU A 472 5.60 -15.75 -29.59
CA LEU A 472 5.59 -16.42 -28.29
C LEU A 472 6.92 -17.14 -28.02
N TYR A 473 7.52 -17.80 -29.01
CA TYR A 473 8.82 -18.44 -28.83
C TYR A 473 9.92 -17.42 -28.53
N THR A 474 9.97 -16.30 -29.26
CA THR A 474 10.96 -15.25 -29.02
C THR A 474 10.75 -14.62 -27.65
N PHE A 475 9.51 -14.31 -27.27
CA PHE A 475 9.17 -13.76 -25.96
C PHE A 475 9.62 -14.69 -24.83
N VAL A 476 9.20 -15.96 -24.86
CA VAL A 476 9.52 -16.95 -23.83
C VAL A 476 11.04 -17.16 -23.75
N SER A 477 11.73 -17.32 -24.88
CA SER A 477 13.18 -17.53 -24.87
C SER A 477 13.94 -16.31 -24.32
N LEU A 478 13.52 -15.10 -24.68
CA LEU A 478 14.18 -13.87 -24.29
C LEU A 478 13.95 -13.59 -22.80
N PHE A 479 12.70 -13.63 -22.35
CA PHE A 479 12.37 -13.25 -20.98
C PHE A 479 12.77 -14.32 -19.96
N ILE A 480 12.54 -15.59 -20.24
CA ILE A 480 12.86 -16.67 -19.28
C ILE A 480 14.36 -16.93 -19.26
N TYR A 481 15.01 -17.14 -20.41
CA TYR A 481 16.41 -17.58 -20.40
C TYR A 481 17.41 -16.43 -20.27
N MET A 482 17.12 -15.25 -20.81
CA MET A 482 18.06 -14.14 -20.77
C MET A 482 17.74 -13.15 -19.63
N ILE A 483 16.55 -12.54 -19.65
CA ILE A 483 16.22 -11.44 -18.72
C ILE A 483 16.12 -11.95 -17.27
N LEU A 484 15.39 -13.05 -17.03
CA LEU A 484 15.25 -13.62 -15.69
C LEU A 484 16.60 -14.12 -15.15
N SER A 485 17.42 -14.76 -15.97
CA SER A 485 18.78 -15.20 -15.58
C SER A 485 19.69 -14.03 -15.21
N LEU A 486 19.66 -12.93 -15.98
CA LEU A 486 20.40 -11.71 -15.65
C LEU A 486 19.90 -11.08 -14.34
N PHE A 487 18.59 -11.07 -14.11
CA PHE A 487 18.00 -10.58 -12.88
C PHE A 487 18.50 -11.37 -11.65
N ILE A 488 18.49 -12.69 -11.73
CA ILE A 488 19.00 -13.58 -10.67
C ILE A 488 20.51 -13.36 -10.46
N THR A 489 21.27 -13.20 -11.54
CA THR A 489 22.72 -12.99 -11.49
C THR A 489 23.06 -11.67 -10.79
N LEU A 490 22.31 -10.60 -11.07
CA LEU A 490 22.49 -9.28 -10.43
C LEU A 490 22.23 -9.35 -8.91
N ILE A 491 21.19 -10.07 -8.48
CA ILE A 491 20.92 -10.27 -7.05
C ILE A 491 22.01 -11.15 -6.40
N THR A 492 22.49 -12.17 -7.11
CA THR A 492 23.53 -13.07 -6.61
C THR A 492 24.88 -12.36 -6.44
N ASP A 493 25.27 -11.54 -7.41
CA ASP A 493 26.50 -10.72 -7.35
C ASP A 493 26.45 -9.71 -6.19
N THR A 494 25.32 -9.04 -6.02
CA THR A 494 25.11 -8.12 -4.88
C THR A 494 25.08 -8.86 -3.54
N TYR A 495 24.64 -10.13 -3.51
CA TYR A 495 24.73 -10.96 -2.32
C TYR A 495 26.19 -11.30 -1.97
N ASP A 496 26.97 -11.76 -2.94
CA ASP A 496 28.36 -12.16 -2.73
C ASP A 496 29.26 -10.97 -2.35
N THR A 497 29.06 -9.81 -2.97
CA THR A 497 29.78 -8.58 -2.61
C THR A 497 29.50 -8.14 -1.17
N ILE A 498 28.24 -8.13 -0.73
CA ILE A 498 27.88 -7.78 0.65
C ILE A 498 28.38 -8.82 1.66
N LYS A 499 28.38 -10.09 1.29
CA LYS A 499 28.92 -11.18 2.12
C LYS A 499 30.43 -11.01 2.35
N GLN A 500 31.18 -10.66 1.31
CA GLN A 500 32.62 -10.38 1.39
C GLN A 500 32.94 -9.06 2.11
N GLN A 501 32.12 -8.02 1.94
CA GLN A 501 32.31 -6.69 2.56
C GLN A 501 31.91 -6.60 4.04
N SER A 502 31.44 -7.69 4.66
CA SER A 502 30.96 -7.74 6.05
C SER A 502 32.02 -7.47 7.15
N GLY A 503 33.11 -6.78 6.82
CA GLY A 503 34.18 -6.32 7.71
C GLY A 503 34.76 -4.92 7.44
N THR A 504 34.39 -4.19 6.37
CA THR A 504 34.99 -2.88 6.03
C THR A 504 33.96 -1.74 6.00
N PRO A 505 34.15 -0.62 6.73
CA PRO A 505 33.22 0.51 6.71
C PRO A 505 33.21 1.20 5.34
N THR A 506 32.03 1.37 4.74
CA THR A 506 31.88 1.86 3.35
C THR A 506 31.54 3.36 3.25
N SER A 507 30.99 3.98 4.31
CA SER A 507 30.64 5.42 4.30
C SER A 507 31.55 6.27 5.20
N GLU A 508 31.73 7.56 4.84
CA GLU A 508 32.47 8.54 5.65
C GLU A 508 31.88 8.65 7.07
N LEU A 509 30.56 8.50 7.20
CA LEU A 509 29.86 8.43 8.47
C LEU A 509 30.27 7.20 9.30
N GLN A 510 30.33 6.02 8.69
CA GLN A 510 30.78 4.80 9.37
C GLN A 510 32.24 4.89 9.79
N ARG A 511 33.10 5.53 8.99
CA ARG A 511 34.49 5.83 9.35
C ARG A 511 34.55 6.77 10.57
N PHE A 512 33.80 7.87 10.56
CA PHE A 512 33.68 8.79 11.69
C PHE A 512 33.18 8.11 12.97
N LEU A 513 32.25 7.15 12.85
CA LEU A 513 31.75 6.37 13.99
C LEU A 513 32.75 5.32 14.50
N SER A 514 33.55 4.72 13.61
CA SER A 514 34.54 3.69 13.94
C SER A 514 35.69 4.21 14.83
N GLU A 515 35.97 5.51 14.78
CA GLU A 515 36.93 6.17 15.66
C GLU A 515 36.51 6.17 17.14
N CYS A 516 35.21 5.99 17.43
CA CYS A 516 34.72 5.83 18.80
C CYS A 516 34.93 4.38 19.29
N LYS A 517 35.93 4.15 20.15
CA LYS A 517 36.19 2.85 20.78
C LYS A 517 35.26 2.51 21.96
N ASP A 518 34.37 3.41 22.36
CA ASP A 518 33.49 3.19 23.52
C ASP A 518 32.47 2.07 23.26
N LEU A 519 32.59 0.98 24.03
CA LEU A 519 31.64 -0.13 24.10
C LEU A 519 30.31 0.32 24.73
N PRO A 520 29.16 -0.30 24.39
CA PRO A 520 27.87 0.03 25.00
C PRO A 520 27.91 0.00 26.54
N ASN A 521 28.73 -0.87 27.13
CA ASN A 521 28.80 -1.11 28.57
C ASN A 521 29.78 -0.20 29.33
N SER A 522 30.51 0.68 28.63
CA SER A 522 31.59 1.46 29.22
C SER A 522 31.13 2.56 30.19
N GLY A 523 29.82 2.77 30.36
CA GLY A 523 29.27 3.84 31.20
C GLY A 523 29.41 5.25 30.61
N ALA A 524 30.23 5.44 29.58
CA ALA A 524 30.46 6.73 28.91
C ALA A 524 29.16 7.37 28.37
N TYR A 525 28.19 6.53 27.94
CA TYR A 525 26.88 6.98 27.46
C TYR A 525 25.91 7.45 28.56
N ARG A 526 26.24 7.22 29.84
CA ARG A 526 25.45 7.67 31.01
C ARG A 526 25.88 9.05 31.51
N LEU A 527 27.17 9.39 31.40
CA LEU A 527 27.74 10.66 31.86
C LEU A 527 27.13 11.89 31.15
N ASP A 528 26.76 11.78 29.87
CA ASP A 528 26.13 12.89 29.13
C ASP A 528 24.74 13.30 29.65
N LYS A 529 24.06 12.48 30.48
CA LYS A 529 22.75 12.85 31.06
C LYS A 529 22.90 13.96 32.11
N ASN A 530 23.99 13.98 32.88
CA ASN A 530 24.16 14.90 34.00
C ASN A 530 24.31 16.36 33.56
N ASN A 531 24.91 16.65 32.39
CA ASN A 531 25.03 18.03 31.90
C ASN A 531 23.74 18.60 31.28
N SER A 532 22.79 17.74 30.90
CA SER A 532 21.51 18.19 30.31
C SER A 532 20.41 18.48 31.33
N CYS A 533 20.60 18.08 32.60
CA CYS A 533 19.60 18.24 33.65
C CYS A 533 19.62 19.63 34.30
N PHE A 534 20.72 20.37 34.21
CA PHE A 534 20.86 21.68 34.84
C PHE A 534 20.22 22.84 34.03
N LEU A 535 20.02 22.68 32.72
CA LEU A 535 19.51 23.76 31.85
C LEU A 535 18.02 23.68 31.51
N ASN A 536 17.31 22.59 31.87
CA ASN A 536 15.88 22.42 31.59
C ASN A 536 14.95 22.67 32.78
N CYS A 537 15.46 23.15 33.92
CA CYS A 537 14.62 23.53 35.06
C CYS A 537 14.10 24.98 35.00
N PHE A 538 14.47 25.78 33.99
CA PHE A 538 14.05 27.20 33.89
C PHE A 538 13.08 27.53 32.75
N ASN A 539 12.52 26.56 32.04
CA ASN A 539 11.56 26.84 30.96
C ASN A 539 10.38 25.85 30.92
N ASN A 540 9.63 25.78 32.02
CA ASN A 540 8.26 25.29 32.00
C ASN A 540 7.37 26.32 32.69
N ARG A 541 6.79 27.21 31.88
CA ARG A 541 5.49 27.82 32.13
C ARG A 541 4.64 27.63 30.88
#